data_AF-A0A965PNG9-F1
#
_entry.id   AF-A0A965PNG9-F1
#
_cell.length_a   1.000
_cell.length_b   1.000
_cell.length_c   1.000
_cell.angle_alpha   90.00
_cell.angle_beta   90.00
_cell.angle_gamma   90.00
#
_symmetry.space_group_name_H-M   'P 1'
#
loop_
_entity.id
_entity.type
_entity.pdbx_description
1 polymer ?
#
loop_
_entity_poly.entity_id
_entity_poly.type
_entity_poly.pdbx_seq_one_letter_code
_entity_poly.pdbx_strand_id
1 'polypeptide(L)' 'MLQNQLELRKMPTYSFRNKETGEEFDEIMSIHKLDQYKADNPHLEQLLGTPPLGDPVRLGMKKPDDTF' A
#
# COMPACT_ATOMS: atom_id res chain seq x y z
N MET A 1 -18.14 20.19 -16.86
CA MET A 1 -18.03 18.71 -16.89
C MET A 1 -16.57 18.23 -16.75
N LEU A 2 -15.75 18.87 -15.90
CA LEU A 2 -14.33 18.51 -15.70
C LEU A 2 -13.97 18.15 -14.24
N GLN A 3 -14.96 18.12 -13.33
CA GLN A 3 -14.72 17.76 -11.92
C GLN A 3 -14.60 16.23 -11.72
N ASN A 4 -15.20 15.43 -12.61
CA ASN A 4 -15.26 13.97 -12.49
C ASN A 4 -13.95 13.22 -12.82
N GLN A 5 -12.97 13.91 -13.40
CA GLN A 5 -11.64 13.35 -13.71
C GLN A 5 -10.59 13.70 -12.64
N LEU A 6 -10.88 14.66 -11.75
CA LEU A 6 -9.97 15.06 -10.67
C LEU A 6 -10.20 14.27 -9.37
N GLU A 7 -11.37 13.64 -9.21
CA GLU A 7 -11.67 12.72 -8.10
C GLU A 7 -10.91 11.38 -8.20
N LEU A 8 -10.65 10.90 -9.42
CA LEU A 8 -9.82 9.71 -9.66
C LEU A 8 -8.35 9.88 -9.22
N ARG A 9 -7.86 11.12 -9.08
CA ARG A 9 -6.51 11.41 -8.57
C ARG A 9 -6.43 11.51 -7.05
N LYS A 10 -7.58 11.54 -6.35
CA LYS A 10 -7.68 11.70 -4.88
C LYS A 10 -8.28 10.49 -4.16
N MET A 11 -8.83 9.50 -4.86
CA MET A 11 -9.32 8.27 -4.25
C MET A 11 -8.22 7.20 -4.28
N PRO A 12 -7.57 6.89 -3.14
CA PRO A 12 -6.61 5.81 -3.09
C PRO A 12 -7.28 4.46 -3.30
N THR A 13 -6.69 3.64 -4.17
CA THR A 13 -7.01 2.21 -4.26
C THR A 13 -6.21 1.48 -3.22
N TYR A 14 -6.88 0.68 -2.41
CA TYR A 14 -6.23 -0.14 -1.39
C TYR A 14 -6.50 -1.61 -1.70
N SER A 15 -5.44 -2.40 -1.72
CA SER A 15 -5.51 -3.84 -1.85
C SER A 15 -5.66 -4.46 -0.46
N PHE A 16 -6.62 -5.36 -0.30
CA PHE A 16 -6.86 -6.11 0.92
C PHE A 16 -6.79 -7.60 0.64
N ARG A 17 -6.46 -8.36 1.68
CA ARG A 17 -6.41 -9.82 1.68
C ARG A 17 -7.22 -10.36 2.84
N ASN A 18 -8.12 -11.28 2.55
CA ASN A 18 -8.86 -12.01 3.56
C ASN A 18 -7.98 -13.14 4.12
N LYS A 19 -7.76 -13.16 5.44
CA LYS A 19 -6.99 -14.23 6.11
C LYS A 19 -7.71 -15.58 6.15
N GLU A 20 -9.03 -15.58 6.09
CA GLU A 20 -9.87 -16.77 6.27
C GLU A 20 -10.06 -17.53 4.96
N THR A 21 -10.28 -16.80 3.86
CA THR A 21 -10.44 -17.41 2.52
C THR A 21 -9.17 -17.35 1.69
N GLY A 22 -8.24 -16.44 2.03
CA GLY A 22 -7.02 -16.20 1.25
C GLY A 22 -7.23 -15.32 0.02
N GLU A 23 -8.43 -14.78 -0.19
CA GLU A 23 -8.77 -13.95 -1.36
C GLU A 23 -8.21 -12.53 -1.24
N GLU A 24 -7.68 -12.02 -2.35
CA GLU A 24 -7.15 -10.67 -2.48
C GLU A 24 -8.07 -9.84 -3.37
N PHE A 25 -8.39 -8.62 -2.95
CA PHE A 25 -9.27 -7.71 -3.70
C PHE A 25 -8.84 -6.25 -3.56
N ASP A 26 -9.14 -5.47 -4.58
CA ASP A 26 -8.82 -4.05 -4.66
C ASP A 26 -10.08 -3.21 -4.47
N GLU A 27 -10.09 -2.38 -3.42
CA GLU A 27 -11.20 -1.48 -3.15
C GLU A 27 -10.75 -0.02 -3.19
N ILE A 28 -11.48 0.80 -3.95
CA ILE A 28 -11.28 2.25 -4.02
C ILE A 28 -12.08 2.88 -2.88
N MET A 29 -11.38 3.31 -1.83
CA MET A 29 -12.02 3.91 -0.65
C MET A 29 -11.24 5.14 -0.19
N SER A 30 -11.91 6.03 0.56
CA SER A 30 -11.23 7.15 1.21
C SER A 30 -10.49 6.68 2.47
N ILE A 31 -9.36 7.31 2.80
CA ILE A 31 -8.58 7.00 4.01
C ILE A 31 -9.40 7.06 5.31
N HIS A 32 -10.40 7.96 5.37
CA HIS A 32 -11.33 8.06 6.50
C HIS A 32 -12.20 6.80 6.70
N LYS A 33 -12.51 6.10 5.61
CA LYS A 33 -13.33 4.88 5.63
C LYS A 33 -12.48 3.64 5.90
N LEU A 34 -11.20 3.66 5.51
CA LEU A 34 -10.25 2.58 5.75
C LEU A 34 -10.05 2.28 7.24
N ASP A 35 -10.03 3.30 8.09
CA ASP A 35 -9.91 3.15 9.54
C ASP A 35 -11.08 2.35 10.14
N GLN A 36 -12.31 2.71 9.76
CA GLN A 36 -13.52 1.97 10.15
C GLN A 36 -13.55 0.57 9.55
N TYR A 37 -13.14 0.42 8.28
CA TYR A 37 -13.14 -0.87 7.58
C TYR A 37 -12.20 -1.89 8.25
N LYS A 38 -11.03 -1.44 8.70
CA LYS A 38 -10.09 -2.25 9.49
C LYS A 38 -10.61 -2.60 10.88
N ALA A 39 -11.31 -1.67 11.54
CA ALA A 39 -11.90 -1.91 12.85
C ALA A 39 -13.06 -2.92 12.80
N ASP A 40 -13.87 -2.84 11.76
CA ASP A 40 -15.04 -3.71 11.53
C ASP A 40 -14.62 -5.11 11.04
N ASN A 41 -13.52 -5.21 10.30
CA ASN A 41 -13.06 -6.45 9.68
C ASN A 41 -11.62 -6.80 10.10
N PRO A 42 -11.40 -7.29 11.34
CA PRO A 42 -10.07 -7.67 11.83
C PRO A 42 -9.45 -8.86 11.05
N HIS A 43 -10.27 -9.57 10.26
CA HIS A 43 -9.88 -10.68 9.40
C HIS A 43 -9.28 -10.22 8.06
N LEU A 44 -9.49 -8.96 7.69
CA LEU A 44 -8.96 -8.37 6.46
C LEU A 44 -7.63 -7.68 6.73
N GLU A 45 -6.58 -8.13 6.07
CA GLU A 45 -5.28 -7.47 6.07
C GLU A 45 -5.15 -6.54 4.88
N GLN A 46 -4.75 -5.29 5.13
CA GLN A 46 -4.37 -4.41 4.04
C GLN A 46 -3.02 -4.87 3.49
N LEU A 47 -2.98 -5.16 2.19
CA LEU A 47 -1.76 -5.40 1.43
C LEU A 47 -1.06 -4.05 1.21
N LEU A 48 -0.48 -3.47 2.26
CA LEU A 48 0.53 -2.44 2.06
C LEU A 48 1.73 -3.14 1.47
N GLY A 49 2.03 -2.86 0.19
CA GLY A 49 3.24 -3.33 -0.47
C GLY A 49 4.40 -3.07 0.47
N THR A 50 5.02 -4.15 0.96
CA THR A 50 6.16 -4.01 1.86
C THR A 50 7.16 -3.11 1.15
N PRO A 51 7.60 -1.98 1.74
CA PRO A 51 8.81 -1.38 1.23
C PRO A 51 9.85 -2.50 1.27
N PRO A 52 10.66 -2.70 0.21
CA PRO A 52 11.88 -3.45 0.40
C PRO A 52 12.60 -2.70 1.51
N LEU A 53 12.60 -3.25 2.73
CA LEU A 53 13.52 -2.89 3.79
C LEU A 53 14.88 -3.22 3.21
N GLY A 54 15.40 -2.24 2.45
CA GLY A 54 16.59 -2.32 1.66
C GLY A 54 17.74 -2.36 2.63
N ASP A 55 18.05 -3.55 3.11
CA ASP A 55 19.38 -3.84 3.59
C ASP A 55 20.34 -3.36 2.50
N PRO A 56 21.19 -2.34 2.76
CA PRO A 56 21.99 -1.71 1.71
C PRO A 56 22.95 -2.71 1.06
N VAL A 57 23.26 -3.82 1.73
CA VAL A 57 24.09 -4.91 1.20
C VAL A 57 23.35 -5.67 0.10
N ARG A 58 22.02 -5.87 0.24
CA ARG A 58 21.20 -6.52 -0.81
C ARG A 58 20.82 -5.59 -1.97
N LEU A 59 20.78 -4.28 -1.75
CA LEU A 59 20.45 -3.29 -2.78
C LEU A 59 21.67 -2.85 -3.62
N GLY A 60 22.87 -3.37 -3.32
CA GLY A 60 24.08 -3.05 -4.08
C GLY A 60 24.56 -1.60 -3.93
N MET A 61 23.99 -0.83 -3.00
CA MET A 61 24.40 0.55 -2.72
C MET A 61 25.65 0.55 -1.83
N LYS A 62 26.77 0.08 -2.39
CA LYS A 62 28.09 0.28 -1.80
C LYS A 62 28.53 1.71 -2.12
N LYS A 63 28.83 2.49 -1.09
CA LYS A 63 29.53 3.78 -1.28
C LYS A 63 30.76 3.49 -2.16
N PRO A 64 30.97 4.19 -3.30
CA PRO A 64 32.25 4.09 -3.99
C PRO A 64 33.33 4.44 -2.97
N ASP A 65 34.37 3.62 -2.89
CA ASP A 65 35.51 3.88 -2.03
C ASP A 65 36.13 5.23 -2.44
N ASP A 66 36.01 6.21 -1.54
CA ASP A 66 36.69 7.49 -1.65
C ASP A 66 38.14 7.25 -1.24
N THR A 67 38.92 6.71 -2.19
CA THR A 67 40.36 6.58 -2.05
C THR A 67 40.97 7.89 -2.56
N PHE A 68 41.44 8.70 -1.61
CA PHE A 68 42.20 9.94 -1.85
C PHE A 68 43.58 9.67 -2.45
#